data_AF-O55075-F1
#
_entry.id   AF-O55075-F1
#
_cell.length_a   1.000
_cell.length_b   1.000
_cell.length_c   1.000
_cell.angle_alpha   90.00
_cell.angle_beta   90.00
_cell.angle_gamma   90.00
#
_symmetry.space_group_name_H-M   'P 1'
#
loop_
_entity.id
_entity.type
_entity.pdbx_description
1 polymer ?
#
loop_
_entity_poly.entity_id
_entity_poly.type
_entity_poly.pdbx_seq_one_letter_code
_entity_poly.pdbx_strand_id
1 'polypeptide(L)'
;TKPLDRELIARFHLRAHAVDINGNRVENPIDIVINVIDMNDNRPEFLHQVWNGSVPEGSKPGTYVMTVTAIDADDPNALNGMLRYRILSQAPSTPSPNMFTINNETGDIITVAAGLDREKVQQYTLIIQATDMEGNPTYGLSNTATAVITVTDVNDNPPEFTAMTFYGEVPENRVEVIVANLTVTDKDQPHTPAWNAVYRISGGDPTGRFAIHTDPNSNDGLVTVVKPIDFETNRMFV
;
A
#
# COMPACT_ATOMS: atom_id res chain seq x y z
N THR A 1 -38.42 18.23 31.37
CA THR A 1 -37.45 17.13 31.19
C THR A 1 -37.04 17.07 29.74
N LYS A 2 -35.78 16.74 29.45
CA LYS A 2 -35.24 16.56 28.09
C LYS A 2 -34.87 15.09 27.88
N PRO A 3 -34.77 14.59 26.64
CA PRO A 3 -34.15 13.30 26.37
C PRO A 3 -32.73 13.24 26.97
N LEU A 4 -32.30 12.03 27.35
CA LEU A 4 -30.93 11.75 27.80
C LEU A 4 -30.11 11.25 26.61
N ASP A 5 -28.80 11.43 26.71
CA ASP A 5 -27.79 11.05 25.73
C ASP A 5 -26.65 10.41 26.54
N ARG A 6 -26.36 9.13 26.26
CA ARG A 6 -25.39 8.35 27.04
C ARG A 6 -23.97 8.81 26.74
N GLU A 7 -23.69 9.13 25.48
CA GLU A 7 -22.43 9.61 24.96
C GLU A 7 -22.05 10.96 25.59
N LEU A 8 -23.06 11.76 25.98
CA LEU A 8 -22.87 12.97 26.77
C LEU A 8 -22.69 12.68 28.28
N ILE A 9 -23.63 11.94 28.91
CA ILE A 9 -23.57 11.58 30.33
C ILE A 9 -24.15 10.17 30.56
N ALA A 10 -23.28 9.19 30.79
CA ALA A 10 -23.68 7.80 31.01
C ALA A 10 -24.27 7.50 32.41
N ARG A 11 -23.96 8.32 33.43
CA ARG A 11 -24.39 8.07 34.81
C ARG A 11 -24.62 9.36 35.59
N PHE A 12 -25.79 9.45 36.23
CA PHE A 12 -26.12 10.52 37.16
C PHE A 12 -26.06 10.02 38.61
N HIS A 13 -25.39 10.79 39.47
CA HIS A 13 -25.36 10.59 40.92
C HIS A 13 -26.19 11.70 41.57
N LEU A 14 -27.42 11.36 41.96
CA LEU A 14 -28.34 12.26 42.62
C LEU A 14 -28.35 11.99 44.13
N ARG A 15 -28.81 12.96 44.90
CA ARG A 15 -29.01 12.83 46.33
C ARG A 15 -30.38 13.37 46.71
N ALA A 16 -31.23 12.51 47.27
CA ALA A 16 -32.57 12.88 47.69
C ALA A 16 -32.58 13.26 49.18
N HIS A 17 -33.38 14.26 49.52
CA HIS A 17 -33.56 14.76 50.89
C HIS A 17 -35.04 14.71 51.25
N ALA A 18 -35.36 14.39 52.50
CA ALA A 18 -36.71 14.49 53.04
C ALA A 18 -36.74 15.47 54.22
N VAL A 19 -37.66 16.43 54.18
CA VAL A 19 -37.92 17.44 55.22
C VAL A 19 -39.40 17.43 55.58
N ASP A 20 -39.74 17.72 56.83
CA ASP A 20 -41.13 17.94 57.26
C ASP A 20 -41.66 19.31 56.79
N ILE A 21 -42.94 19.58 57.04
CA ILE A 21 -43.58 20.86 56.68
C ILE A 21 -42.98 22.07 57.42
N ASN A 22 -42.29 21.84 58.54
CA ASN A 22 -41.60 22.87 59.32
C ASN A 22 -40.14 23.08 58.85
N GLY A 23 -39.68 22.32 57.84
CA GLY A 23 -38.33 22.39 57.30
C GLY A 23 -37.28 21.56 58.05
N ASN A 24 -37.66 20.78 59.06
CA ASN A 24 -36.73 19.90 59.75
C ASN A 24 -36.44 18.69 58.89
N ARG A 25 -35.15 18.34 58.77
CA ARG A 25 -34.72 17.13 58.10
C ARG A 25 -35.20 15.90 58.88
N VAL A 26 -36.00 15.06 58.23
CA VAL A 26 -36.55 13.83 58.83
C VAL A 26 -35.72 12.59 58.51
N GLU A 27 -34.96 12.63 57.42
CA GLU A 27 -34.12 11.50 56.98
C GLU A 27 -32.72 11.95 56.59
N ASN A 28 -31.77 11.02 56.64
CA ASN A 28 -30.47 11.23 56.03
C ASN A 28 -30.58 11.23 54.49
N PRO A 29 -29.82 12.07 53.76
CA PRO A 29 -29.83 12.07 52.32
C PRO A 29 -29.45 10.69 51.83
N ILE A 30 -30.20 10.22 50.84
CA ILE A 30 -29.95 8.93 50.21
C ILE A 30 -29.43 9.18 48.79
N ASP A 31 -28.38 8.45 48.43
CA ASP A 31 -27.82 8.52 47.09
C ASP A 31 -28.69 7.70 46.12
N ILE A 32 -28.96 8.26 44.94
CA ILE A 32 -29.72 7.63 43.86
C ILE A 32 -28.82 7.66 42.63
N VAL A 33 -28.56 6.48 42.04
CA VAL A 33 -27.78 6.35 40.82
C VAL A 33 -28.70 6.04 39.65
N ILE A 34 -28.61 6.83 38.59
CA ILE A 34 -29.32 6.60 37.33
C ILE A 34 -28.26 6.26 36.28
N ASN A 35 -28.29 5.03 35.76
CA ASN A 35 -27.49 4.64 34.60
C ASN A 35 -28.33 4.90 33.34
N VAL A 36 -27.75 5.62 32.38
CA VAL A 36 -28.34 5.77 31.04
C VAL A 36 -27.92 4.55 30.23
N ILE A 37 -28.89 3.80 29.72
CA ILE A 37 -28.62 2.63 28.87
C ILE A 37 -28.28 3.09 27.46
N ASP A 38 -27.39 2.33 26.83
CA ASP A 38 -26.92 2.58 25.47
C ASP A 38 -27.99 2.29 24.41
N MET A 39 -27.96 3.06 23.34
CA MET A 39 -28.81 2.93 22.16
C MET A 39 -27.93 3.09 20.92
N ASN A 40 -28.28 2.43 19.82
CA ASN A 40 -27.49 2.49 18.59
C ASN A 40 -27.81 3.75 17.76
N ASP A 41 -27.40 4.91 18.25
CA ASP A 41 -27.66 6.20 17.61
C ASP A 41 -26.40 6.90 17.07
N ASN A 42 -25.23 6.27 17.21
CA ASN A 42 -24.01 6.67 16.52
C ASN A 42 -23.68 5.68 15.40
N ARG A 43 -23.14 6.18 14.30
CA ARG A 43 -22.64 5.34 13.21
C ARG A 43 -21.12 5.21 13.34
N PRO A 44 -20.52 4.13 12.80
CA PRO A 44 -19.08 4.00 12.80
C PRO A 44 -18.41 5.14 12.03
N GLU A 45 -17.28 5.64 12.49
CA GLU A 45 -16.49 6.69 11.84
C GLU A 45 -15.04 6.23 11.66
N PHE A 46 -14.51 6.36 10.45
CA PHE A 46 -13.10 6.07 10.17
C PHE A 46 -12.22 7.23 10.62
N LEU A 47 -11.03 6.93 11.17
CA LEU A 47 -10.07 7.97 11.57
C LEU A 47 -9.63 8.84 10.38
N HIS A 48 -9.56 8.22 9.21
CA HIS A 48 -9.20 8.87 7.95
C HIS A 48 -10.17 8.43 6.86
N GLN A 49 -10.55 9.37 5.98
CA GLN A 49 -11.39 9.06 4.82
C GLN A 49 -10.61 8.33 3.72
N VAL A 50 -9.29 8.52 3.69
CA VAL A 50 -8.37 7.87 2.74
C VAL A 50 -7.22 7.24 3.52
N TRP A 51 -6.99 5.96 3.28
CA TRP A 51 -5.90 5.17 3.85
C TRP A 51 -4.93 4.78 2.75
N ASN A 52 -3.63 4.99 2.95
CA ASN A 52 -2.62 4.62 1.97
C ASN A 52 -1.84 3.41 2.48
N GLY A 53 -1.72 2.38 1.64
CA GLY A 53 -0.94 1.19 1.89
C GLY A 53 -0.13 0.78 0.67
N SER A 54 0.76 -0.19 0.85
CA SER A 54 1.54 -0.73 -0.25
C SER A 54 1.79 -2.22 -0.11
N VAL A 55 2.00 -2.90 -1.23
CA VAL A 55 2.30 -4.33 -1.28
C VAL A 55 3.31 -4.60 -2.41
N PRO A 56 4.33 -5.44 -2.21
CA PRO A 56 5.21 -5.87 -3.29
C PRO A 56 4.44 -6.62 -4.37
N GLU A 57 4.80 -6.39 -5.64
CA GLU A 57 4.34 -7.27 -6.70
C GLU A 57 4.83 -8.71 -6.51
N GLY A 58 4.18 -9.65 -7.19
CA GLY A 58 4.47 -11.08 -7.02
C GLY A 58 4.19 -11.63 -5.61
N SER A 59 3.64 -10.83 -4.69
CA SER A 59 3.32 -11.28 -3.33
C SER A 59 2.36 -12.47 -3.35
N LYS A 60 2.70 -13.50 -2.58
CA LYS A 60 1.85 -14.69 -2.42
C LYS A 60 0.49 -14.33 -1.80
N PRO A 61 -0.60 -15.04 -2.14
CA PRO A 61 -1.87 -14.94 -1.40
C PRO A 61 -1.66 -15.13 0.12
N GLY A 62 -2.38 -14.35 0.92
CA GLY A 62 -2.26 -14.28 2.37
C GLY A 62 -1.23 -13.28 2.88
N THR A 63 -0.66 -12.44 2.02
CA THR A 63 0.28 -11.39 2.41
C THR A 63 -0.48 -10.22 3.03
N TYR A 64 -0.03 -9.77 4.21
CA TYR A 64 -0.57 -8.57 4.87
C TYR A 64 -0.22 -7.31 4.07
N VAL A 65 -1.18 -6.40 3.93
CA VAL A 65 -1.01 -5.13 3.20
C VAL A 65 -1.08 -3.94 4.14
N MET A 66 -2.19 -3.80 4.86
CA MET A 66 -2.44 -2.69 5.79
C MET A 66 -3.61 -3.02 6.71
N THR A 67 -3.86 -2.15 7.69
CA THR A 67 -5.03 -2.22 8.58
C THR A 67 -5.79 -0.91 8.48
N VAL A 68 -7.12 -0.99 8.37
CA VAL A 68 -8.02 0.16 8.45
C VAL A 68 -8.86 0.08 9.71
N THR A 69 -9.11 1.22 10.35
CA THR A 69 -9.82 1.25 11.64
C THR A 69 -10.91 2.29 11.63
N ALA A 70 -12.09 1.88 12.09
CA ALA A 70 -13.21 2.74 12.44
C ALA A 70 -13.48 2.65 13.94
N ILE A 71 -14.10 3.68 14.49
CA ILE A 71 -14.53 3.77 15.88
C ILE A 71 -16.03 4.04 15.92
N ASP A 72 -16.70 3.52 16.94
CA ASP A 72 -18.09 3.86 17.26
C ASP A 72 -18.13 4.57 18.62
N ALA A 73 -19.04 5.53 18.77
CA ALA A 73 -19.21 6.27 20.02
C ALA A 73 -20.10 5.53 21.02
N ASP A 74 -20.92 4.59 20.55
CA ASP A 74 -21.79 3.74 21.38
C ASP A 74 -20.98 2.83 22.33
N ASP A 75 -21.62 2.07 23.22
CA ASP A 75 -20.90 1.24 24.20
C ASP A 75 -20.05 0.15 23.51
N PRO A 76 -18.72 0.16 23.65
CA PRO A 76 -17.84 -0.81 22.99
C PRO A 76 -18.01 -2.25 23.51
N ASN A 77 -18.71 -2.44 24.64
CA ASN A 77 -19.03 -3.77 25.18
C ASN A 77 -20.43 -4.25 24.76
N ALA A 78 -21.19 -3.44 24.02
CA ALA A 78 -22.49 -3.78 23.48
C ALA A 78 -22.40 -3.98 21.96
N LEU A 79 -23.39 -4.66 21.38
CA LEU A 79 -23.47 -4.84 19.92
C LEU A 79 -23.44 -3.50 19.17
N ASN A 80 -23.95 -2.44 19.80
CA ASN A 80 -23.99 -1.10 19.22
C ASN A 80 -22.60 -0.56 18.87
N GLY A 81 -21.57 -0.83 19.69
CA GLY A 81 -20.19 -0.44 19.39
C GLY A 81 -19.35 -1.52 18.70
N MET A 82 -19.91 -2.71 18.42
CA MET A 82 -19.16 -3.85 17.86
C MET A 82 -19.16 -3.86 16.34
N LEU A 83 -18.01 -3.54 15.77
CA LEU A 83 -17.84 -3.33 14.32
C LEU A 83 -17.50 -4.62 13.56
N ARG A 84 -17.96 -4.66 12.30
CA ARG A 84 -17.43 -5.54 11.25
C ARG A 84 -17.04 -4.79 9.98
N TYR A 85 -16.00 -5.28 9.33
CA TYR A 85 -15.47 -4.71 8.10
C TYR A 85 -15.75 -5.58 6.86
N ARG A 86 -15.94 -4.93 5.71
CA ARG A 86 -15.95 -5.59 4.39
C ARG A 86 -15.47 -4.67 3.27
N ILE A 87 -14.99 -5.27 2.18
CA ILE A 87 -14.70 -4.57 0.93
C ILE A 87 -15.99 -4.53 0.09
N LEU A 88 -16.42 -3.33 -0.32
CA LEU A 88 -17.57 -3.14 -1.20
C LEU A 88 -17.19 -3.20 -2.68
N SER A 89 -16.03 -2.66 -3.03
CA SER A 89 -15.53 -2.63 -4.40
C SER A 89 -14.02 -2.47 -4.47
N GLN A 90 -13.46 -2.91 -5.60
CA GLN A 90 -12.06 -2.76 -5.98
C GLN A 90 -12.00 -2.17 -7.40
N ALA A 91 -11.13 -1.18 -7.60
CA ALA A 91 -10.80 -0.64 -8.91
C ALA A 91 -9.27 -0.57 -9.07
N PRO A 92 -8.69 -1.11 -10.16
CA PRO A 92 -9.35 -1.84 -11.25
C PRO A 92 -9.77 -3.26 -10.84
N SER A 93 -10.60 -3.91 -11.66
CA SER A 93 -11.07 -5.29 -11.47
C SER A 93 -10.15 -6.36 -12.09
N THR A 94 -8.97 -5.96 -12.55
CA THR A 94 -7.97 -6.83 -13.19
C THR A 94 -6.74 -7.00 -12.30
N PRO A 95 -6.05 -8.15 -12.34
CA PRO A 95 -6.39 -9.36 -13.10
C PRO A 95 -7.58 -10.14 -12.49
N SER A 96 -7.94 -9.84 -11.25
CA SER A 96 -9.10 -10.40 -10.55
C SER A 96 -9.93 -9.29 -9.91
N PRO A 97 -11.27 -9.40 -9.88
CA PRO A 97 -12.12 -8.44 -9.16
C PRO A 97 -11.91 -8.50 -7.64
N ASN A 98 -11.32 -9.58 -7.12
CA ASN A 98 -11.02 -9.78 -5.71
C ASN A 98 -9.52 -10.10 -5.56
N MET A 99 -8.68 -9.07 -5.57
CA MET A 99 -7.25 -9.21 -5.26
C MET A 99 -7.01 -9.23 -3.75
N PHE A 100 -7.88 -8.56 -2.99
CA PHE A 100 -7.78 -8.37 -1.55
C PHE A 100 -9.03 -8.89 -0.84
N THR A 101 -8.85 -9.30 0.41
CA THR A 101 -9.92 -9.46 1.40
C THR A 101 -9.59 -8.65 2.64
N ILE A 102 -10.56 -8.49 3.52
CA ILE A 102 -10.40 -7.84 4.81
C ILE A 102 -10.83 -8.78 5.93
N ASN A 103 -10.04 -8.87 7.00
CA ASN A 103 -10.47 -9.51 8.23
C ASN A 103 -11.62 -8.67 8.81
N ASN A 104 -12.78 -9.29 8.96
CA ASN A 104 -14.00 -8.60 9.35
C ASN A 104 -13.97 -8.09 10.80
N GLU A 105 -13.08 -8.57 11.67
CA GLU A 105 -12.97 -8.10 13.06
C GLU A 105 -11.83 -7.09 13.23
N THR A 106 -10.66 -7.36 12.63
CA THR A 106 -9.45 -6.55 12.86
C THR A 106 -9.28 -5.41 11.87
N GLY A 107 -9.94 -5.48 10.72
CA GLY A 107 -9.75 -4.52 9.63
C GLY A 107 -8.46 -4.72 8.83
N ASP A 108 -7.76 -5.85 9.02
CA ASP A 108 -6.55 -6.19 8.27
C ASP A 108 -6.89 -6.56 6.83
N ILE A 109 -6.33 -5.81 5.88
CA ILE A 109 -6.41 -6.10 4.45
C ILE A 109 -5.26 -7.03 4.06
N ILE A 110 -5.60 -8.16 3.46
CA ILE A 110 -4.64 -9.18 3.01
C ILE A 110 -4.90 -9.55 1.54
N THR A 111 -3.86 -9.97 0.83
CA THR A 111 -3.99 -10.47 -0.54
C THR A 111 -4.70 -11.83 -0.56
N VAL A 112 -5.52 -12.11 -1.58
CA VAL A 112 -6.16 -13.42 -1.78
C VAL A 112 -5.93 -14.02 -3.17
N ALA A 113 -5.51 -13.19 -4.13
CA ALA A 113 -5.18 -13.63 -5.48
C ALA A 113 -3.70 -13.36 -5.81
N ALA A 114 -3.16 -14.16 -6.71
CA ALA A 114 -1.87 -13.89 -7.34
C ALA A 114 -2.05 -12.94 -8.54
N GLY A 115 -0.93 -12.44 -9.09
CA GLY A 115 -0.93 -11.57 -10.27
C GLY A 115 -0.92 -10.08 -9.95
N LEU A 116 -0.48 -9.70 -8.75
CA LEU A 116 0.03 -8.35 -8.53
C LEU A 116 1.28 -8.20 -9.40
N ASP A 117 1.22 -7.28 -10.35
CA ASP A 117 2.20 -7.00 -11.38
C ASP A 117 2.13 -5.50 -11.62
N ARG A 118 3.19 -4.79 -11.26
CA ARG A 118 3.28 -3.34 -11.27
C ARG A 118 3.26 -2.82 -12.70
N GLU A 119 3.89 -3.51 -13.63
CA GLU A 119 3.94 -3.16 -15.05
C GLU A 119 2.55 -3.18 -15.69
N LYS A 120 1.62 -3.99 -15.15
CA LYS A 120 0.21 -4.04 -15.56
C LYS A 120 -0.70 -3.12 -14.75
N VAL A 121 -0.63 -3.18 -13.42
CA VAL A 121 -1.51 -2.42 -12.50
C VAL A 121 -0.69 -1.93 -11.30
N GLN A 122 -0.38 -0.63 -11.30
CA GLN A 122 0.44 0.01 -10.27
C GLN A 122 -0.31 0.33 -8.98
N GLN A 123 -1.64 0.43 -9.03
CA GLN A 123 -2.44 0.87 -7.90
C GLN A 123 -3.85 0.28 -7.92
N TYR A 124 -4.34 -0.05 -6.73
CA TYR A 124 -5.71 -0.43 -6.46
C TYR A 124 -6.37 0.55 -5.49
N THR A 125 -7.64 0.85 -5.74
CA THR A 125 -8.51 1.63 -4.86
C THR A 125 -9.64 0.74 -4.39
N LEU A 126 -9.75 0.58 -3.07
CA LEU A 126 -10.80 -0.19 -2.41
C LEU A 126 -11.77 0.74 -1.70
N ILE A 127 -13.06 0.44 -1.78
CA ILE A 127 -14.06 1.04 -0.89
C ILE A 127 -14.31 0.07 0.25
N ILE A 128 -13.95 0.48 1.47
CA ILE A 128 -14.13 -0.30 2.69
C ILE A 128 -15.37 0.22 3.41
N GLN A 129 -16.13 -0.69 4.01
CA GLN A 129 -17.25 -0.38 4.88
C GLN A 129 -17.00 -0.94 6.28
N ALA A 130 -17.32 -0.13 7.28
CA ALA A 130 -17.53 -0.56 8.66
C ALA A 130 -19.03 -0.54 8.96
N THR A 131 -19.53 -1.55 9.64
CA THR A 131 -20.92 -1.68 10.08
C THR A 131 -20.93 -2.12 11.54
N ASP A 132 -21.67 -1.42 12.39
CA ASP A 132 -21.90 -1.78 13.79
C ASP A 132 -22.78 -3.05 13.92
N MET A 133 -23.24 -3.39 15.13
CA MET A 133 -24.17 -4.50 15.35
C MET A 133 -23.64 -5.84 14.80
N GLU A 134 -22.33 -6.07 14.96
CA GLU A 134 -21.62 -7.21 14.37
C GLU A 134 -21.83 -7.35 12.85
N GLY A 135 -21.96 -6.24 12.12
CA GLY A 135 -22.13 -6.24 10.67
C GLY A 135 -23.54 -6.64 10.22
N ASN A 136 -24.54 -6.48 11.09
CA ASN A 136 -25.91 -6.88 10.76
C ASN A 136 -26.47 -6.04 9.60
N PRO A 137 -26.91 -6.66 8.48
CA PRO A 137 -27.32 -5.93 7.29
C PRO A 137 -28.69 -5.24 7.40
N THR A 138 -29.50 -5.57 8.41
CA THR A 138 -30.84 -5.01 8.61
C THR A 138 -30.87 -3.94 9.70
N TYR A 139 -30.08 -4.14 10.76
CA TYR A 139 -30.10 -3.27 11.94
C TYR A 139 -28.88 -2.34 12.02
N GLY A 140 -27.77 -2.69 11.36
CA GLY A 140 -26.53 -1.97 11.59
C GLY A 140 -26.42 -0.65 10.84
N LEU A 141 -25.87 0.37 11.50
CA LEU A 141 -25.44 1.60 10.86
C LEU A 141 -24.06 1.37 10.25
N SER A 142 -23.85 1.95 9.07
CA SER A 142 -22.64 1.76 8.29
C SER A 142 -22.05 3.08 7.84
N ASN A 143 -20.73 3.07 7.63
CA ASN A 143 -19.99 4.16 7.01
C ASN A 143 -18.83 3.59 6.17
N THR A 144 -18.26 4.42 5.30
CA THR A 144 -17.27 3.98 4.31
C THR A 144 -16.04 4.87 4.27
N ALA A 145 -14.89 4.26 3.98
CA ALA A 145 -13.63 4.92 3.68
C ALA A 145 -12.96 4.29 2.45
N THR A 146 -11.97 4.98 1.92
CA THR A 146 -11.19 4.52 0.75
C THR A 146 -9.83 4.03 1.20
N ALA A 147 -9.40 2.85 0.73
CA ALA A 147 -8.03 2.37 0.88
C ALA A 147 -7.34 2.35 -0.50
N VAL A 148 -6.23 3.07 -0.62
CA VAL A 148 -5.40 3.16 -1.83
C VAL A 148 -4.15 2.34 -1.60
N ILE A 149 -4.01 1.26 -2.38
CA ILE A 149 -2.93 0.29 -2.28
C ILE A 149 -2.02 0.45 -3.50
N THR A 150 -0.77 0.86 -3.28
CA THR A 150 0.26 0.93 -4.32
C THR A 150 1.03 -0.38 -4.40
N VAL A 151 1.21 -0.90 -5.62
CA VAL A 151 2.06 -2.07 -5.88
C VAL A 151 3.50 -1.60 -6.03
N THR A 152 4.40 -2.12 -5.19
CA THR A 152 5.83 -1.74 -5.20
C THR A 152 6.65 -2.67 -6.07
N ASP A 153 7.62 -2.08 -6.76
CA ASP A 153 8.55 -2.72 -7.71
C ASP A 153 9.39 -3.83 -7.10
N VAL A 154 9.54 -4.91 -7.85
CA VAL A 154 10.45 -6.04 -7.64
C VAL A 154 11.13 -6.34 -8.98
N ASN A 155 12.40 -6.73 -8.95
CA ASN A 155 13.09 -7.12 -10.19
C ASN A 155 12.54 -8.44 -10.73
N ASP A 156 11.59 -8.36 -11.65
CA ASP A 156 11.00 -9.51 -12.34
C ASP A 156 11.07 -9.40 -13.88
N ASN A 157 11.52 -8.26 -14.43
CA ASN A 157 11.85 -8.12 -15.85
C ASN A 157 13.35 -7.96 -16.06
N PRO A 158 14.03 -8.91 -16.73
CA PRO A 158 15.44 -8.72 -17.08
C PRO A 158 15.60 -7.68 -18.21
N PRO A 159 16.74 -6.96 -18.26
CA PRO A 159 17.02 -6.02 -19.34
C PRO A 159 17.22 -6.76 -20.67
N GLU A 160 16.59 -6.25 -21.73
CA GLU A 160 16.64 -6.80 -23.09
C GLU A 160 17.32 -5.82 -24.04
N PHE A 161 18.30 -6.28 -24.83
CA PHE A 161 18.87 -5.45 -25.88
C PHE A 161 17.85 -5.17 -26.99
N THR A 162 17.83 -3.95 -27.52
CA THR A 162 16.91 -3.57 -28.60
C THR A 162 17.28 -4.19 -29.95
N ALA A 163 18.49 -4.71 -30.10
CA ALA A 163 18.99 -5.37 -31.30
C ALA A 163 19.86 -6.59 -30.95
N MET A 164 19.88 -7.59 -31.83
CA MET A 164 20.74 -8.77 -31.66
C MET A 164 22.22 -8.48 -31.94
N THR A 165 22.51 -7.44 -32.71
CA THR A 165 23.87 -7.09 -33.10
C THR A 165 23.99 -5.58 -33.13
N PHE A 166 25.05 -5.07 -32.49
CA PHE A 166 25.43 -3.67 -32.50
C PHE A 166 26.67 -3.50 -33.37
N TYR A 167 26.77 -2.36 -34.02
CA TYR A 167 27.90 -2.01 -34.89
C TYR A 167 28.56 -0.74 -34.36
N GLY A 168 29.87 -0.67 -34.50
CA GLY A 168 30.67 0.47 -34.09
C GLY A 168 31.93 0.56 -34.93
N GLU A 169 32.44 1.77 -35.08
CA GLU A 169 33.66 2.05 -35.82
C GLU A 169 34.61 2.85 -34.93
N VAL A 170 35.90 2.53 -34.99
CA VAL A 170 36.91 3.26 -34.22
C VAL A 170 38.20 3.42 -35.02
N PRO A 171 38.79 4.62 -35.07
CA PRO A 171 40.12 4.81 -35.63
C PRO A 171 41.18 4.13 -34.77
N GLU A 172 42.22 3.59 -35.40
CA GLU A 172 43.38 3.08 -34.69
C GLU A 172 44.06 4.13 -33.82
N ASN A 173 44.86 3.68 -32.85
CA ASN A 173 45.67 4.54 -31.98
C ASN A 173 44.86 5.57 -31.16
N ARG A 174 43.56 5.35 -31.00
CA ARG A 174 42.69 6.17 -30.13
C ARG A 174 42.43 5.49 -28.80
N VAL A 175 42.22 6.32 -27.78
CA VAL A 175 41.72 5.96 -26.45
C VAL A 175 40.62 6.95 -26.07
N GLU A 176 39.77 6.56 -25.12
CA GLU A 176 38.64 7.36 -24.62
C GLU A 176 37.61 7.74 -25.70
N VAL A 177 37.47 6.90 -26.73
CA VAL A 177 36.47 7.04 -27.79
C VAL A 177 35.35 6.03 -27.58
N ILE A 178 34.09 6.49 -27.67
CA ILE A 178 32.91 5.63 -27.69
C ILE A 178 32.85 4.92 -29.05
N VAL A 179 32.79 3.60 -29.02
CA VAL A 179 32.75 2.72 -30.20
C VAL A 179 31.30 2.43 -30.60
N ALA A 180 30.46 2.11 -29.61
CA ALA A 180 29.07 1.75 -29.81
C ALA A 180 28.25 2.12 -28.56
N ASN A 181 26.96 2.37 -28.77
CA ASN A 181 25.97 2.52 -27.72
C ASN A 181 25.06 1.29 -27.70
N LEU A 182 25.08 0.51 -26.62
CA LEU A 182 24.27 -0.69 -26.46
C LEU A 182 22.95 -0.34 -25.76
N THR A 183 21.90 -0.16 -26.53
CA THR A 183 20.58 0.22 -26.03
C THR A 183 19.82 -0.99 -25.48
N VAL A 184 19.23 -0.82 -24.28
CA VAL A 184 18.41 -1.84 -23.61
C VAL A 184 17.04 -1.30 -23.21
N THR A 185 16.08 -2.20 -23.07
CA THR A 185 14.79 -1.93 -22.42
C THR A 185 14.65 -2.82 -21.21
N ASP A 186 14.21 -2.22 -20.11
CA ASP A 186 13.85 -2.92 -18.88
C ASP A 186 12.49 -2.36 -18.44
N LYS A 187 11.56 -3.25 -18.05
CA LYS A 187 10.17 -2.88 -17.78
C LYS A 187 9.94 -2.54 -16.30
N ASP A 188 10.88 -2.89 -15.43
CA ASP A 188 10.85 -2.54 -14.02
C ASP A 188 10.89 -1.01 -13.85
N GLN A 189 10.72 -0.53 -12.62
CA GLN A 189 10.60 0.90 -12.37
C GLN A 189 11.88 1.68 -12.76
N PRO A 190 11.78 2.71 -13.62
CA PRO A 190 12.96 3.48 -14.05
C PRO A 190 13.76 4.06 -12.89
N HIS A 191 15.08 4.05 -13.03
CA HIS A 191 16.06 4.53 -12.06
C HIS A 191 16.04 3.82 -10.70
N THR A 192 15.44 2.63 -10.59
CA THR A 192 15.63 1.73 -9.44
C THR A 192 16.78 0.77 -9.68
N PRO A 193 17.33 0.13 -8.63
CA PRO A 193 18.30 -0.96 -8.81
C PRO A 193 17.76 -2.15 -9.62
N ALA A 194 16.44 -2.32 -9.72
CA ALA A 194 15.84 -3.37 -10.54
C ALA A 194 16.04 -3.08 -12.04
N TRP A 195 15.88 -1.81 -12.42
CA TRP A 195 16.00 -1.33 -13.80
C TRP A 195 17.44 -1.01 -14.25
N ASN A 196 18.33 -0.64 -13.33
CA ASN A 196 19.69 -0.21 -13.68
C ASN A 196 20.53 -1.36 -14.25
N ALA A 197 20.91 -1.24 -15.53
CA ALA A 197 21.66 -2.23 -16.26
C ALA A 197 23.14 -2.29 -15.82
N VAL A 198 23.69 -3.50 -15.79
CA VAL A 198 25.11 -3.73 -15.53
C VAL A 198 25.69 -4.58 -16.65
N TYR A 199 26.58 -3.97 -17.43
CA TYR A 199 27.20 -4.62 -18.57
C TYR A 199 28.56 -5.21 -18.25
N ARG A 200 28.91 -6.28 -18.97
CA ARG A 200 30.25 -6.87 -18.96
C ARG A 200 30.56 -7.50 -20.31
N ILE A 201 31.80 -7.35 -20.76
CA ILE A 201 32.29 -8.01 -21.98
C ILE A 201 32.55 -9.48 -21.65
N SER A 202 31.83 -10.38 -22.31
CA SER A 202 31.91 -11.83 -22.05
C SER A 202 32.98 -12.54 -22.88
N GLY A 203 33.42 -11.94 -24.00
CA GLY A 203 34.37 -12.50 -24.95
C GLY A 203 34.74 -11.47 -26.02
N GLY A 204 35.50 -11.88 -27.04
CA GLY A 204 35.88 -11.01 -28.17
C GLY A 204 37.07 -10.06 -27.91
N ASP A 205 37.33 -9.72 -26.65
CA ASP A 205 38.46 -8.85 -26.26
C ASP A 205 39.38 -9.49 -25.19
N PRO A 206 40.20 -10.48 -25.56
CA PRO A 206 41.11 -11.14 -24.61
C PRO A 206 42.22 -10.22 -24.09
N THR A 207 42.45 -9.06 -24.73
CA THR A 207 43.53 -8.13 -24.39
C THR A 207 43.07 -6.95 -23.53
N GLY A 208 41.77 -6.82 -23.28
CA GLY A 208 41.17 -5.73 -22.52
C GLY A 208 41.43 -4.37 -23.17
N ARG A 209 41.14 -4.24 -24.47
CA ARG A 209 41.18 -2.96 -25.21
C ARG A 209 39.91 -2.15 -25.04
N PHE A 210 38.80 -2.78 -24.74
CA PHE A 210 37.51 -2.13 -24.54
C PHE A 210 37.09 -2.19 -23.07
N ALA A 211 36.37 -1.17 -22.64
CA ALA A 211 35.59 -1.18 -21.40
C ALA A 211 34.14 -0.85 -21.73
N ILE A 212 33.25 -1.18 -20.80
CA ILE A 212 31.84 -0.81 -20.89
C ILE A 212 31.40 -0.12 -19.61
N HIS A 213 30.67 0.97 -19.76
CA HIS A 213 30.10 1.74 -18.66
C HIS A 213 28.62 1.96 -18.92
N THR A 214 27.80 1.83 -17.88
CA THR A 214 26.37 2.17 -17.96
C THR A 214 26.20 3.68 -17.88
N ASP A 215 25.48 4.28 -18.84
CA ASP A 215 25.03 5.67 -18.72
C ASP A 215 23.93 5.76 -17.64
N PRO A 216 24.10 6.55 -16.57
CA PRO A 216 23.14 6.61 -15.48
C PRO A 216 21.79 7.25 -15.85
N ASN A 217 21.71 7.99 -16.96
CA ASN A 217 20.49 8.66 -17.40
C ASN A 217 19.73 7.83 -18.43
N SER A 218 20.41 7.31 -19.45
CA SER A 218 19.77 6.51 -20.51
C SER A 218 19.73 5.02 -20.20
N ASN A 219 20.52 4.56 -19.22
CA ASN A 219 20.73 3.14 -18.90
C ASN A 219 21.43 2.35 -19.99
N ASP A 220 22.00 3.01 -21.00
CA ASP A 220 22.67 2.33 -22.12
C ASP A 220 24.09 1.88 -21.76
N GLY A 221 24.58 0.86 -22.47
CA GLY A 221 25.96 0.39 -22.37
C GLY A 221 26.89 1.14 -23.32
N LEU A 222 27.72 2.03 -22.78
CA LEU A 222 28.72 2.79 -23.54
C LEU A 222 30.01 1.96 -23.66
N VAL A 223 30.28 1.44 -24.86
CA VAL A 223 31.53 0.73 -25.16
C VAL A 223 32.61 1.74 -25.51
N THR A 224 33.71 1.76 -24.77
CA THR A 224 34.82 2.71 -24.96
C THR A 224 36.16 2.01 -25.18
N VAL A 225 37.05 2.63 -25.94
CA VAL A 225 38.43 2.15 -26.09
C VAL A 225 39.29 2.63 -24.92
N VAL A 226 39.85 1.70 -24.16
CA VAL A 226 40.74 1.97 -23.02
C VAL A 226 42.20 1.63 -23.29
N LYS A 227 42.49 0.82 -24.32
CA LYS A 227 43.85 0.64 -24.86
C LYS A 227 43.85 0.80 -26.36
N PRO A 228 44.86 1.48 -26.94
CA PRO A 228 44.91 1.70 -28.37
C PRO A 228 44.88 0.38 -29.15
N ILE A 229 44.26 0.44 -30.32
CA ILE A 229 44.10 -0.67 -31.26
C ILE A 229 45.02 -0.39 -32.44
N ASP A 230 45.67 -1.45 -32.94
CA ASP A 230 46.54 -1.44 -34.10
C ASP A 230 45.84 -2.15 -35.25
N PHE A 231 45.57 -1.44 -36.35
CA PHE A 231 44.74 -1.96 -37.44
C PHE A 231 45.43 -3.10 -38.18
N GLU A 232 46.75 -3.04 -38.32
CA GLU A 232 47.57 -4.08 -38.95
C GLU A 232 47.47 -5.43 -38.19
N THR A 233 47.29 -5.38 -36.87
CA THR A 233 47.15 -6.58 -36.04
C THR A 233 45.70 -7.09 -35.96
N ASN A 234 44.71 -6.20 -35.75
CA ASN A 234 43.29 -6.59 -35.62
C ASN A 234 42.39 -5.67 -36.44
N ARG A 235 41.88 -6.20 -37.56
CA ARG A 235 41.00 -5.45 -38.48
C ARG A 235 39.52 -5.47 -38.11
N MET A 236 39.11 -6.37 -37.21
CA MET A 236 37.72 -6.54 -36.77
C MET A 236 37.68 -7.18 -35.39
N PHE A 237 36.74 -6.76 -34.57
CA PHE A 237 36.39 -7.39 -33.29
C PHE A 237 34.95 -7.91 -33.39
N VAL A 238 34.71 -9.10 -32.85
CA VAL A 238 33.41 -9.78 -32.82
C VAL A 238 33.14 -10.27 -31.41
#